data_AF-A0A2L1CP38-F1
#
_entry.id   AF-A0A2L1CP38-F1
#
_cell.length_a   1.000
_cell.length_b   1.000
_cell.length_c   1.000
_cell.angle_alpha   90.00
_cell.angle_beta   90.00
_cell.angle_gamma   90.00
#
_symmetry.space_group_name_H-M   'P 1'
#
loop_
_entity.id
_entity.type
_entity.pdbx_description
1 polymer ?
#
loop_
_entity_poly.entity_id
_entity_poly.type
_entity_poly.pdbx_seq_one_letter_code
_entity_poly.pdbx_strand_id
1 'polypeptide(L)' 'MKFGPNSHEDRCSEGHSTASTIATISAALSVDPDIDCSAIEIRMLGPVVLLEGYITNPADRDKAISIAAMIVGQ' A
#
# COMPACT_ATOMS: atom_id res chain seq x y z
N MET A 1 46.50 -4.75 -2.80
CA MET A 1 45.21 -5.47 -2.65
C MET A 1 44.16 -4.72 -3.44
N LYS A 2 43.53 -5.37 -4.43
CA LYS A 2 42.52 -4.75 -5.30
C LYS A 2 41.16 -5.24 -4.82
N PHE A 3 40.38 -4.37 -4.19
CA PHE A 3 39.01 -4.66 -3.80
C PHE A 3 38.20 -4.89 -5.07
N GLY A 4 37.59 -6.07 -5.19
CA GLY A 4 36.74 -6.43 -6.33
C GLY A 4 35.52 -5.52 -6.43
N PRO A 5 34.86 -5.47 -7.61
CA PRO A 5 33.66 -4.68 -7.77
C PRO A 5 32.61 -5.15 -6.75
N ASN A 6 32.13 -4.19 -5.98
CA ASN A 6 31.01 -4.30 -5.08
C ASN A 6 29.72 -4.53 -5.89
N SER A 7 29.46 -5.77 -6.28
CA SER A 7 28.15 -6.17 -6.81
C SER A 7 27.10 -6.08 -5.69
N HIS A 8 26.63 -4.86 -5.43
CA HIS A 8 25.40 -4.56 -4.69
C HIS A 8 24.37 -4.03 -5.71
N GLU A 9 24.11 -4.82 -6.73
CA GLU A 9 23.01 -4.60 -7.65
C GLU A 9 22.30 -5.95 -7.78
N ASP A 10 20.96 -5.92 -7.84
CA ASP A 10 20.06 -7.08 -8.02
C ASP A 10 19.56 -7.86 -6.78
N ARG A 11 19.05 -7.16 -5.76
CA ARG A 11 18.06 -7.76 -4.84
C ARG A 11 16.83 -6.91 -4.49
N CYS A 12 16.53 -5.83 -5.21
CA CYS A 12 15.53 -4.84 -4.75
C CYS A 12 14.31 -4.60 -5.66
N SER A 13 14.04 -5.40 -6.68
CA SER A 13 13.18 -4.90 -7.78
C SER A 13 11.70 -5.32 -7.72
N GLU A 14 11.34 -6.47 -7.13
CA GLU A 14 9.96 -6.99 -7.30
C GLU A 14 9.04 -6.79 -6.09
N GLY A 15 9.57 -6.68 -4.86
CA GLY A 15 8.75 -6.56 -3.64
C GLY A 15 8.60 -5.13 -3.08
N HIS A 16 9.57 -4.26 -3.34
CA HIS A 16 9.62 -2.94 -2.72
C HIS A 16 8.53 -2.00 -3.24
N SER A 17 8.19 -2.07 -4.53
CA SER A 17 7.12 -1.25 -5.11
C SER A 17 5.75 -1.59 -4.50
N THR A 18 5.50 -2.89 -4.32
CA THR A 18 4.25 -3.44 -3.77
C THR A 18 4.09 -3.10 -2.29
N ALA A 19 5.12 -3.38 -1.49
CA ALA A 19 5.12 -3.06 -0.06
C ALA A 19 5.06 -1.55 0.19
N SER A 20 5.74 -0.74 -0.63
CA SER A 20 5.68 0.72 -0.56
C SER A 20 4.27 1.24 -0.86
N THR A 21 3.61 0.68 -1.88
CA THR A 21 2.22 1.04 -2.22
C THR A 21 1.27 0.73 -1.07
N ILE A 22 1.36 -0.49 -0.50
CA ILE A 22 0.56 -0.90 0.66
C ILE A 22 0.80 0.05 1.85
N ALA A 23 2.06 0.33 2.18
CA ALA A 23 2.41 1.21 3.30
C ALA A 23 1.90 2.64 3.07
N THR A 24 1.95 3.14 1.84
CA THR A 24 1.46 4.47 1.48
C THR A 24 -0.06 4.55 1.63
N ILE A 25 -0.80 3.54 1.17
CA ILE A 25 -2.26 3.47 1.34
C ILE A 25 -2.61 3.38 2.82
N SER A 26 -1.96 2.50 3.58
CA SER A 26 -2.19 2.35 5.02
C SER A 26 -1.94 3.66 5.78
N ALA A 27 -0.84 4.36 5.46
CA ALA A 27 -0.55 5.66 6.04
C ALA A 27 -1.62 6.70 5.69
N ALA A 28 -2.08 6.74 4.44
CA ALA A 28 -3.11 7.69 4.01
C ALA A 28 -4.47 7.41 4.68
N LEU A 29 -4.87 6.15 4.84
CA LEU A 29 -6.08 5.77 5.58
C LEU A 29 -5.97 6.12 7.07
N SER A 30 -4.79 5.96 7.68
CA SER A 30 -4.56 6.24 9.11
C SER A 30 -4.63 7.72 9.49
N VAL A 31 -4.54 8.63 8.50
CA VAL A 31 -4.72 10.09 8.72
C VAL A 31 -6.20 10.44 8.95
N ASP A 32 -7.11 9.56 8.52
CA ASP A 32 -8.54 9.76 8.59
C ASP A 32 -9.11 9.22 9.91
N PRO A 33 -9.59 10.07 10.83
CA PRO A 33 -10.03 9.63 12.15
C PRO A 33 -11.34 8.83 12.11
N ASP A 34 -12.10 8.93 11.02
CA ASP A 34 -13.36 8.20 10.86
C ASP A 34 -13.11 6.75 10.38
N ILE A 35 -11.92 6.46 9.82
CA ILE A 35 -11.56 5.16 9.28
C ILE A 35 -10.66 4.42 10.27
N ASP A 36 -11.16 3.30 10.81
CA ASP A 36 -10.31 2.36 11.53
C ASP A 36 -9.43 1.58 10.54
N CYS A 37 -8.24 2.12 10.25
CA CYS A 37 -7.28 1.47 9.36
C CYS A 37 -6.84 0.09 9.86
N SER A 38 -6.92 -0.20 11.17
CA SER A 38 -6.54 -1.50 11.71
C SER A 38 -7.55 -2.60 11.37
N ALA A 39 -8.79 -2.21 11.07
CA ALA A 39 -9.86 -3.11 10.63
C ALA A 39 -9.86 -3.38 9.11
N ILE A 40 -8.93 -2.77 8.36
CA ILE A 40 -8.82 -2.89 6.90
C ILE A 40 -7.46 -3.49 6.52
N GLU A 41 -7.50 -4.66 5.92
CA GLU A 41 -6.36 -5.32 5.29
C GLU A 41 -6.19 -4.85 3.84
N ILE A 42 -4.95 -4.52 3.47
CA ILE A 42 -4.58 -4.07 2.13
C ILE A 42 -3.71 -5.14 1.48
N ARG A 43 -4.15 -5.65 0.33
CA ARG A 43 -3.41 -6.67 -0.44
C ARG A 43 -3.25 -6.25 -1.89
N MET A 44 -2.13 -6.65 -2.46
CA MET A 44 -1.84 -6.44 -3.89
C MET A 44 -2.10 -7.74 -4.64
N LEU A 45 -2.96 -7.69 -5.66
CA LEU A 45 -3.29 -8.77 -6.59
C LEU A 45 -2.74 -8.39 -7.97
N GLY A 46 -1.42 -8.57 -8.15
CA GLY A 46 -0.74 -8.04 -9.34
C GLY A 46 -0.84 -6.51 -9.40
N PRO A 47 -1.38 -5.91 -10.48
CA PRO A 47 -1.56 -4.47 -10.58
C PRO A 47 -2.78 -3.93 -9.81
N VAL A 48 -3.59 -4.79 -9.20
CA VAL A 48 -4.85 -4.40 -8.54
C VAL A 48 -4.65 -4.37 -7.03
N VAL A 49 -5.24 -3.37 -6.35
CA VAL A 49 -5.30 -3.31 -4.90
C VAL A 49 -6.64 -3.83 -4.40
N LEU A 50 -6.60 -4.75 -3.45
CA LEU A 50 -7.75 -5.24 -2.71
C LEU A 50 -7.75 -4.63 -1.31
N LEU A 51 -8.86 -3.99 -0.95
CA LEU A 51 -9.17 -3.57 0.41
C LEU A 51 -10.21 -4.54 0.98
N GLU A 52 -9.89 -5.23 2.06
CA GLU A 52 -10.79 -6.16 2.76
C GLU A 52 -10.88 -5.77 4.23
N GLY A 53 -12.07 -5.73 4.82
CA GLY A 53 -12.19 -5.38 6.22
C GLY A 53 -13.60 -5.01 6.65
N TYR A 54 -13.66 -4.40 7.83
CA TYR A 54 -14.89 -3.94 8.46
C TYR A 54 -14.93 -2.42 8.55
N ILE A 55 -16.10 -1.85 8.32
CA ILE A 55 -16.39 -0.43 8.47
C ILE A 55 -17.70 -0.27 9.22
N THR A 56 -17.85 0.85 9.92
CA THR A 56 -19.08 1.17 10.67
C THR A 56 -20.03 2.03 9.85
N ASN A 57 -19.52 2.87 8.94
CA ASN A 57 -20.30 3.71 8.04
C ASN A 57 -20.04 3.36 6.57
N PRO A 58 -21.08 3.07 5.77
CA PRO A 58 -20.94 2.79 4.34
C PRO A 58 -20.21 3.88 3.53
N ALA A 59 -20.25 5.13 3.96
CA ALA A 59 -19.54 6.24 3.31
C ALA A 59 -18.00 6.09 3.40
N ASP A 60 -17.49 5.47 4.46
CA ASP A 60 -16.05 5.24 4.66
C ASP A 60 -15.49 4.27 3.62
N ARG A 61 -16.34 3.37 3.10
CA ARG A 61 -15.99 2.48 1.98
C ARG A 61 -15.53 3.29 0.77
N ASP A 62 -16.36 4.23 0.33
CA ASP A 62 -16.13 5.00 -0.88
C ASP A 62 -14.96 5.97 -0.71
N LYS A 63 -14.77 6.48 0.52
CA LYS A 63 -13.61 7.29 0.90
C LYS A 63 -12.30 6.47 0.86
N ALA A 64 -12.28 5.28 1.45
CA ALA A 64 -11.11 4.40 1.43
C ALA A 64 -10.73 3.97 0.00
N ILE A 65 -11.72 3.65 -0.83
CA ILE A 65 -11.51 3.34 -2.25
C ILE A 65 -10.90 4.54 -2.98
N SER A 66 -11.44 5.75 -2.75
CA SER A 66 -10.94 6.97 -3.37
C SER A 66 -9.49 7.27 -2.99
N ILE A 67 -9.13 7.08 -1.72
CA ILE A 67 -7.75 7.24 -1.23
C ILE A 67 -6.80 6.25 -1.92
N ALA A 68 -7.16 4.97 -1.98
CA ALA A 68 -6.34 3.96 -2.64
C ALA A 68 -6.16 4.26 -4.13
N ALA A 69 -7.23 4.66 -4.83
CA ALA A 69 -7.19 5.01 -6.25
C ALA A 69 -6.26 6.20 -6.55
N MET A 70 -6.23 7.21 -5.67
CA MET A 70 -5.31 8.37 -5.83
C MET A 70 -3.83 7.98 -5.76
N ILE A 71 -3.49 6.92 -5.02
CA ILE A 71 -2.11 6.49 -4.81
C ILE A 71 -1.65 5.54 -5.93
N VAL A 72 -2.50 4.61 -6.33
CA VAL A 72 -2.17 3.56 -7.31
C VAL A 72 -2.22 4.10 -8.74
N GLY A 73 -3.03 5.15 -8.98
CA GLY A 73 -3.38 5.62 -10.32
C GLY A 73 -4.60 4.87 -10.87
N GLN A 74 -5.28 5.50 -11.84
CA GLN A 74 -6.38 4.88 -12.60
C GLN A 74 -5.84 3.96 -13.71
#